data_AF-A0A1G1Q2G8-F1
#
_entry.id   AF-A0A1G1Q2G8-F1
#
_cell.length_a   1.000
_cell.length_b   1.000
_cell.length_c   1.000
_cell.angle_alpha   90.00
_cell.angle_beta   90.00
_cell.angle_gamma   90.00
#
_symmetry.space_group_name_H-M   'P 1'
#
loop_
_entity.id
_entity.type
_entity.pdbx_description
1 polymer ?
#
loop_
_entity_poly.entity_id
_entity_poly.type
_entity_poly.pdbx_seq_one_letter_code
_entity_poly.pdbx_strand_id
1 'polypeptide(L)'
;MIKLYSIEKERSQRLIARNKNVTVDEQAFNRYVSEFPVIPDRKQIFAAYEFAKQIEYIHPGLSSADYLVHPVRVACLALQIDPPVDVDTIVIALLHNVLEVSVLTFEDMREKFNSRVAGSMKALTVDRSRQYNREYKASYYQKINELFLGGRIVKILDKLDNLFLLCFNSDDEIRRIYLQEIEDYIIPMVDRDLKELSKYMRELVEDCRKIGYMTKKR
;
A
#
# COMPACT_ATOMS: atom_id res chain seq x y z
N MET A 1 5.72 -16.67 1.47
CA MET A 1 4.37 -16.61 0.88
C MET A 1 3.48 -15.82 1.82
N ILE A 2 2.90 -14.72 1.33
CA ILE A 2 1.99 -13.87 2.12
C ILE A 2 0.79 -14.71 2.57
N LYS A 3 0.50 -14.74 3.87
CA LYS A 3 -0.61 -15.52 4.43
C LYS A 3 -1.88 -14.67 4.42
N LEU A 4 -2.57 -14.66 3.29
CA LEU A 4 -3.88 -14.01 3.18
C LEU A 4 -5.00 -14.98 3.56
N TYR A 5 -6.01 -14.47 4.27
CA TYR A 5 -7.29 -15.15 4.46
C TYR A 5 -8.15 -15.09 3.18
N SER A 6 -9.35 -15.67 3.24
CA SER A 6 -10.35 -15.50 2.19
C SER A 6 -10.64 -14.02 1.92
N ILE A 7 -10.97 -13.68 0.67
CA ILE A 7 -11.25 -12.29 0.25
C ILE A 7 -12.32 -11.64 1.15
N GLU A 8 -13.37 -12.37 1.50
CA GLU A 8 -14.43 -11.90 2.40
C GLU A 8 -13.89 -11.53 3.79
N LYS A 9 -13.01 -12.35 4.35
CA LYS A 9 -12.42 -12.10 5.68
C LYS A 9 -11.44 -10.93 5.65
N GLU A 10 -10.56 -10.87 4.66
CA GLU A 10 -9.63 -9.76 4.45
C GLU A 10 -10.36 -8.42 4.24
N ARG A 11 -11.45 -8.44 3.46
CA ARG A 11 -12.33 -7.27 3.29
C ARG A 11 -12.95 -6.88 4.61
N SER A 12 -13.63 -7.80 5.29
CA SER A 12 -14.33 -7.53 6.55
C SER A 12 -13.42 -6.92 7.60
N GLN A 13 -12.18 -7.42 7.74
CA GLN A 13 -11.18 -6.85 8.64
C GLN A 13 -10.84 -5.39 8.30
N ARG A 14 -10.66 -5.06 7.01
CA ARG A 14 -10.38 -3.68 6.56
C ARG A 14 -11.57 -2.74 6.70
N LEU A 15 -12.79 -3.23 6.42
CA LEU A 15 -14.02 -2.45 6.62
C LEU A 15 -14.24 -2.11 8.10
N ILE A 16 -13.98 -3.06 9.00
CA ILE A 16 -14.09 -2.85 10.45
C ILE A 16 -13.05 -1.84 10.92
N ALA A 17 -11.78 -2.00 10.50
CA ALA A 17 -10.70 -1.10 10.90
C ALA A 17 -11.00 0.36 10.51
N ARG A 18 -11.59 0.58 9.33
CA ARG A 18 -12.00 1.90 8.85
C ARG A 18 -13.15 2.54 9.65
N ASN A 19 -14.03 1.74 10.26
CA ASN A 19 -15.27 2.24 10.88
C ASN A 19 -15.20 2.39 12.41
N LYS A 20 -14.23 1.77 13.08
CA LYS A 20 -14.22 1.67 14.55
C LYS A 20 -13.04 2.38 15.24
N ASN A 21 -12.32 3.28 14.55
CA ASN A 21 -11.05 3.84 15.04
C ASN A 21 -10.15 2.73 15.61
N VAL A 22 -10.14 1.55 14.96
CA VAL A 22 -9.34 0.43 15.44
C VAL A 22 -7.90 0.83 15.19
N THR A 23 -7.17 1.07 16.27
CA THR A 23 -5.73 1.26 16.20
C THR A 23 -5.14 0.07 15.46
N VAL A 24 -4.15 0.35 14.62
CA VAL A 24 -3.26 -0.65 14.02
C VAL A 24 -3.06 -1.82 14.98
N ASP A 25 -3.09 -3.05 14.49
CA ASP A 25 -2.62 -4.19 15.28
C ASP A 25 -1.10 -4.06 15.46
N GLU A 26 -0.71 -3.13 16.35
CA GLU A 26 0.68 -2.84 16.70
C GLU A 26 1.34 -4.11 17.23
N GLN A 27 0.57 -5.00 17.88
CA GLN A 27 1.08 -6.28 18.35
C GLN A 27 1.48 -7.18 17.18
N ALA A 28 0.66 -7.27 16.14
CA ALA A 28 1.02 -8.01 14.93
C ALA A 28 2.22 -7.39 14.22
N PHE A 29 2.27 -6.07 14.06
CA PHE A 29 3.43 -5.39 13.46
C PHE A 29 4.70 -5.67 14.26
N ASN A 30 4.69 -5.47 15.58
CA ASN A 30 5.83 -5.71 16.46
C ASN A 30 6.30 -7.17 16.41
N ARG A 31 5.36 -8.12 16.32
CA ARG A 31 5.68 -9.54 16.14
C ARG A 31 6.37 -9.81 14.80
N TYR A 32 5.86 -9.26 13.70
CA TYR A 32 6.51 -9.44 12.39
C TYR A 32 7.91 -8.81 12.34
N VAL A 33 8.09 -7.64 12.95
CA VAL A 33 9.42 -7.00 13.02
C VAL A 33 10.38 -7.80 13.92
N SER A 34 9.91 -8.42 15.01
CA SER A 34 10.75 -9.24 15.86
C SER A 34 11.18 -10.56 15.20
N GLU A 35 10.42 -11.05 14.23
CA GLU A 35 10.74 -12.20 13.39
C GLU A 35 11.67 -11.84 12.20
N PHE A 36 11.80 -10.55 11.84
CA PHE A 36 12.64 -10.11 10.72
C PHE A 36 14.12 -10.51 10.92
N PRO A 37 14.81 -11.13 9.95
CA PRO A 37 16.06 -11.86 10.21
C PRO A 37 17.23 -10.99 10.67
N VAL A 38 17.33 -9.75 10.18
CA VAL A 38 18.48 -8.87 10.44
C VAL A 38 18.17 -7.92 11.59
N ILE A 39 18.82 -8.10 12.74
CA ILE A 39 18.54 -7.33 13.97
C ILE A 39 18.75 -5.81 13.81
N PRO A 40 19.87 -5.32 13.21
CA PRO A 40 20.03 -3.88 12.96
C PRO A 40 18.88 -3.28 12.15
N ASP A 41 18.38 -4.01 11.14
CA ASP A 41 17.28 -3.58 10.28
C ASP A 41 15.98 -3.43 11.05
N ARG A 42 15.74 -4.25 12.08
CA ARG A 42 14.58 -4.10 12.98
C ARG A 42 14.54 -2.71 13.60
N LYS A 43 15.68 -2.17 14.02
CA LYS A 43 15.77 -0.82 14.60
C LYS A 43 15.38 0.25 13.58
N GLN A 44 15.83 0.09 12.33
CA GLN A 44 15.48 1.01 11.25
C GLN A 44 13.98 0.94 10.91
N ILE A 45 13.38 -0.26 10.91
CA ILE A 45 11.94 -0.43 10.73
C ILE A 45 11.16 0.25 11.85
N PHE A 46 11.55 0.05 13.11
CA PHE A 46 10.93 0.74 14.25
C PHE A 46 11.08 2.26 14.17
N ALA A 47 12.25 2.77 13.78
CA ALA A 47 12.46 4.20 13.62
C ALA A 47 11.56 4.79 12.51
N ALA A 48 11.38 4.08 11.39
CA ALA A 48 10.47 4.47 10.33
C ALA A 48 9.00 4.41 10.78
N TYR A 49 8.63 3.41 11.59
CA TYR A 49 7.29 3.28 12.15
C TYR A 49 6.95 4.41 13.12
N GLU A 50 7.86 4.73 14.04
CA GLU A 50 7.69 5.86 14.97
C GLU A 50 7.65 7.20 14.22
N PHE A 51 8.45 7.35 13.15
CA PHE A 51 8.32 8.51 12.28
C PHE A 51 6.93 8.56 11.61
N ALA A 52 6.44 7.44 11.05
CA ALA A 52 5.12 7.38 10.43
C ALA A 52 3.99 7.74 11.41
N LYS A 53 4.13 7.42 12.70
CA LYS A 53 3.17 7.81 13.76
C LYS A 53 3.13 9.31 14.05
N GLN A 54 4.23 10.02 13.81
CA GLN A 54 4.35 11.45 14.09
C GLN A 54 3.85 12.32 12.92
N ILE A 55 3.58 11.73 11.76
CA ILE A 55 3.12 12.47 10.59
C ILE A 55 1.68 12.93 10.78
N GLU A 56 1.44 14.21 10.50
CA GLU A 56 0.09 14.74 10.33
C GLU A 56 -0.40 14.42 8.91
N TYR A 57 -1.32 13.46 8.80
CA TYR A 57 -1.85 13.03 7.52
C TYR A 57 -3.07 13.88 7.12
N ILE A 58 -3.02 14.44 5.92
CA ILE A 58 -4.06 15.25 5.31
C ILE A 58 -4.87 14.34 4.37
N HIS A 59 -5.97 13.78 4.87
CA HIS A 59 -6.86 12.94 4.09
C HIS A 59 -8.34 13.30 4.33
N PRO A 60 -9.16 13.48 3.27
CA PRO A 60 -10.59 13.71 3.44
C PRO A 60 -11.28 12.55 4.17
N GLY A 61 -11.84 12.82 5.35
CA GLY A 61 -12.67 11.89 6.09
C GLY A 61 -11.94 10.78 6.86
N LEU A 62 -10.62 10.89 7.05
CA LEU A 62 -9.84 10.04 7.95
C LEU A 62 -8.98 10.92 8.87
N SER A 63 -8.86 10.55 10.15
CA SER A 63 -7.85 11.15 11.02
C SER A 63 -6.46 10.60 10.69
N SER A 64 -5.39 11.24 11.20
CA SER A 64 -4.01 10.73 11.08
C SER A 64 -3.88 9.30 11.59
N ALA A 65 -4.52 8.97 12.71
CA ALA A 65 -4.51 7.64 13.28
C ALA A 65 -5.23 6.61 12.38
N ASP A 66 -6.34 6.99 11.76
CA ASP A 66 -7.09 6.13 10.85
C ASP A 66 -6.32 5.89 9.54
N TYR A 67 -5.64 6.93 9.03
CA TYR A 67 -4.84 6.82 7.82
C TYR A 67 -3.62 5.91 8.03
N LEU A 68 -2.92 6.04 9.16
CA LEU A 68 -1.73 5.24 9.50
C LEU A 68 -1.99 3.73 9.43
N VAL A 69 -3.22 3.28 9.62
CA VAL A 69 -3.60 1.87 9.49
C VAL A 69 -3.25 1.30 8.12
N HIS A 70 -3.38 2.08 7.04
CA HIS A 70 -3.06 1.62 5.69
C HIS A 70 -1.55 1.35 5.50
N PRO A 71 -0.63 2.33 5.68
CA PRO A 71 0.80 2.09 5.53
C PRO A 71 1.33 0.95 6.39
N VAL A 72 0.84 0.81 7.63
CA VAL A 72 1.28 -0.28 8.51
C VAL A 72 0.78 -1.64 8.02
N ARG A 73 -0.45 -1.72 7.52
CA ARG A 73 -0.97 -2.95 6.91
C ARG A 73 -0.17 -3.34 5.67
N VAL A 74 0.21 -2.39 4.83
CA VAL A 74 1.10 -2.63 3.67
C VAL A 74 2.47 -3.12 4.14
N ALA A 75 3.05 -2.53 5.19
CA ALA A 75 4.30 -3.00 5.78
C ALA A 75 4.21 -4.41 6.37
N CYS A 76 3.12 -4.74 7.06
CA CYS A 76 2.83 -6.09 7.56
C CYS A 76 2.72 -7.11 6.42
N LEU A 77 2.13 -6.74 5.27
CA LEU A 77 2.10 -7.62 4.10
C LEU A 77 3.50 -7.86 3.55
N ALA A 78 4.33 -6.81 3.48
CA ALA A 78 5.70 -6.92 3.01
C ALA A 78 6.59 -7.78 3.94
N LEU A 79 6.42 -7.65 5.26
CA LEU A 79 7.14 -8.45 6.27
C LEU A 79 6.82 -9.95 6.21
N GLN A 80 5.70 -10.34 5.60
CA GLN A 80 5.28 -11.74 5.45
C GLN A 80 5.81 -12.41 4.17
N ILE A 81 6.48 -11.67 3.30
CA ILE A 81 7.06 -12.21 2.06
C ILE A 81 8.21 -13.14 2.43
N ASP A 82 8.28 -14.27 1.73
CA ASP A 82 9.36 -15.26 1.87
C ASP A 82 9.87 -15.59 0.46
N PRO A 83 11.17 -15.40 0.17
CA PRO A 83 12.21 -14.91 1.08
C PRO A 83 11.98 -13.47 1.58
N PRO A 84 12.48 -13.11 2.78
CA PRO A 84 12.32 -11.76 3.33
C PRO A 84 12.81 -10.67 2.38
N VAL A 85 12.02 -9.60 2.26
CA VAL A 85 12.43 -8.38 1.54
C VAL A 85 13.46 -7.58 2.34
N ASP A 86 14.17 -6.66 1.68
CA ASP A 86 15.12 -5.78 2.36
C ASP A 86 14.44 -4.74 3.27
N VAL A 87 15.22 -4.15 4.17
CA VAL A 87 14.75 -3.12 5.11
C VAL A 87 14.15 -1.90 4.42
N ASP A 88 14.74 -1.49 3.29
CA ASP A 88 14.28 -0.33 2.52
C ASP A 88 12.85 -0.57 2.01
N THR A 89 12.51 -1.79 1.62
CA THR A 89 11.16 -2.19 1.19
C THR A 89 10.14 -1.95 2.30
N ILE A 90 10.47 -2.31 3.54
CA ILE A 90 9.58 -2.12 4.69
C ILE A 90 9.44 -0.63 5.05
N VAL A 91 10.55 0.12 4.99
CA VAL A 91 10.54 1.57 5.22
C VAL A 91 9.69 2.28 4.17
N ILE A 92 9.82 1.90 2.89
CA ILE A 92 9.00 2.44 1.81
C ILE A 92 7.53 2.07 2.05
N ALA A 93 7.20 0.83 2.43
CA ALA A 93 5.82 0.43 2.71
C ALA A 93 5.14 1.32 3.77
N LEU A 94 5.86 1.67 4.84
CA LEU A 94 5.38 2.54 5.91
C LEU A 94 5.16 4.00 5.49
N LEU A 95 5.81 4.46 4.41
CA LEU A 95 5.91 5.88 4.07
C LEU A 95 5.57 6.19 2.60
N HIS A 96 5.11 5.22 1.82
CA HIS A 96 5.00 5.31 0.37
C HIS A 96 4.09 6.44 -0.13
N ASN A 97 3.11 6.88 0.67
CA ASN A 97 2.21 7.98 0.33
C ASN A 97 2.55 9.31 1.02
N VAL A 98 3.62 9.40 1.80
CA VAL A 98 3.90 10.58 2.64
C VAL A 98 3.88 11.91 1.88
N LEU A 99 4.38 11.92 0.65
CA LEU A 99 4.42 13.10 -0.23
C LEU A 99 3.05 13.47 -0.81
N GLU A 100 2.07 12.55 -0.81
CA GLU A 100 0.70 12.80 -1.28
C GLU A 100 -0.22 13.30 -0.17
N VAL A 101 0.03 12.87 1.07
CA VAL A 101 -0.91 13.03 2.19
C VAL A 101 -0.32 13.79 3.37
N SER A 102 0.75 14.57 3.18
CA SER A 102 1.31 15.42 4.24
C SER A 102 1.98 16.66 3.65
N VAL A 103 2.44 17.57 4.52
CA VAL A 103 3.22 18.75 4.12
C VAL A 103 4.70 18.43 3.85
N LEU A 104 5.13 17.19 4.09
CA LEU A 104 6.51 16.78 3.92
C LEU A 104 6.91 16.77 2.44
N THR A 105 8.10 17.28 2.18
CA THR A 105 8.66 17.42 0.84
C THR A 105 9.60 16.27 0.50
N PHE A 106 9.95 16.17 -0.79
CA PHE A 106 10.95 15.20 -1.21
C PHE A 106 12.32 15.48 -0.57
N GLU A 107 12.66 16.75 -0.38
CA GLU A 107 13.87 17.21 0.27
C GLU A 107 13.94 16.73 1.73
N ASP A 108 12.84 16.87 2.48
CA ASP A 108 12.73 16.34 3.86
C ASP A 108 13.01 14.83 3.90
N MET A 109 12.43 14.08 2.94
CA MET A 109 12.62 12.62 2.87
C MET A 109 14.04 12.24 2.47
N ARG A 110 14.69 13.04 1.61
CA ARG A 110 16.08 12.81 1.17
C ARG A 110 17.08 13.11 2.29
N GLU A 111 16.80 14.05 3.17
CA GLU A 111 17.64 14.33 4.34
C GLU A 111 17.51 13.23 5.40
N LYS A 112 16.32 12.65 5.54
CA LYS A 112 16.03 11.66 6.58
C LYS A 112 16.34 10.21 6.18
N PHE A 113 16.17 9.86 4.91
CA PHE A 113 16.30 8.49 4.41
C PHE A 113 17.32 8.39 3.28
N ASN A 114 17.82 7.18 3.02
CA ASN A 114 18.73 6.96 1.92
C ASN A 114 18.07 7.27 0.55
N SER A 115 18.91 7.46 -0.47
CA SER A 115 18.47 7.87 -1.81
C SER A 115 17.51 6.87 -2.47
N ARG A 116 17.65 5.57 -2.18
CA ARG A 116 16.76 4.52 -2.71
C ARG A 116 15.35 4.65 -2.14
N VAL A 117 15.24 4.84 -0.83
CA VAL A 117 13.96 5.02 -0.12
C VAL A 117 13.27 6.30 -0.58
N ALA A 118 13.97 7.45 -0.51
CA ALA A 118 13.39 8.73 -0.91
C ALA A 118 13.00 8.75 -2.39
N GLY A 119 13.87 8.23 -3.28
CA GLY A 119 13.59 8.13 -4.72
C GLY A 119 12.38 7.26 -5.03
N SER A 120 12.18 6.18 -4.27
CA SER A 120 10.99 5.31 -4.41
C SER A 120 9.72 6.01 -3.96
N MET A 121 9.72 6.73 -2.83
CA MET A 121 8.56 7.53 -2.40
C MET A 121 8.14 8.53 -3.48
N LYS A 122 9.12 9.24 -4.08
CA LYS A 122 8.87 10.18 -5.18
C LYS A 122 8.28 9.49 -6.41
N ALA A 123 8.82 8.34 -6.81
CA ALA A 123 8.31 7.60 -7.96
C ALA A 123 6.92 7.00 -7.73
N LEU A 124 6.60 6.64 -6.47
CA LEU A 124 5.29 6.09 -6.08
C LEU A 124 4.22 7.18 -5.96
N THR A 125 4.60 8.45 -5.80
CA THR A 125 3.70 9.60 -5.67
C THR A 125 2.94 9.86 -6.98
N VAL A 126 1.61 9.82 -6.93
CA VAL A 126 0.73 10.12 -8.07
C VAL A 126 0.36 11.60 -8.11
N ASP A 127 0.45 12.21 -9.28
CA ASP A 127 -0.15 13.51 -9.58
C ASP A 127 -1.67 13.33 -9.73
N ARG A 128 -2.40 13.76 -8.71
CA ARG A 128 -3.86 13.63 -8.63
C ARG A 128 -4.60 14.40 -9.73
N SER A 129 -4.00 15.45 -10.30
CA SER A 129 -4.61 16.20 -11.40
C SER A 129 -4.60 15.43 -12.73
N ARG A 130 -3.68 14.46 -12.87
CA ARG A 130 -3.48 13.65 -14.09
C ARG A 130 -3.84 12.19 -13.89
N GLN A 131 -4.39 11.81 -12.75
CA GLN A 131 -4.61 10.40 -12.39
C GLN A 131 -5.55 9.64 -13.34
N TYR A 132 -6.38 10.32 -14.13
CA TYR A 132 -7.24 9.70 -15.15
C TYR A 132 -6.68 9.80 -16.58
N ASN A 133 -5.54 10.47 -16.77
CA ASN A 133 -4.89 10.59 -18.06
C ASN A 133 -4.08 9.32 -18.37
N ARG A 134 -4.41 8.66 -19.50
CA ARG A 134 -3.82 7.37 -19.89
C ARG A 134 -2.31 7.46 -20.18
N GLU A 135 -1.86 8.50 -20.86
CA GLU A 135 -0.44 8.70 -21.19
C GLU A 135 0.39 8.94 -19.93
N TYR A 136 -0.12 9.77 -19.02
CA TYR A 136 0.48 9.98 -17.71
C TYR A 136 0.61 8.68 -16.93
N LYS A 137 -0.47 7.86 -16.88
CA LYS A 137 -0.44 6.56 -16.21
C LYS A 137 0.57 5.61 -16.83
N ALA A 138 0.66 5.55 -18.16
CA ALA A 138 1.65 4.73 -18.84
C ALA A 138 3.09 5.13 -18.43
N SER A 139 3.43 6.43 -18.47
CA SER A 139 4.74 6.91 -18.03
C SER A 139 4.99 6.72 -16.52
N TYR A 140 3.96 6.87 -15.68
CA TYR A 140 4.04 6.63 -14.24
C TYR A 140 4.38 5.16 -13.94
N TYR A 141 3.69 4.23 -14.59
CA TYR A 141 3.96 2.80 -14.42
C TYR A 141 5.27 2.35 -15.07
N GLN A 142 5.74 3.01 -16.13
CA GLN A 142 7.10 2.81 -16.64
C GLN A 142 8.14 3.17 -15.57
N LYS A 143 8.02 4.33 -14.93
CA LYS A 143 8.91 4.75 -13.82
C LYS A 143 8.87 3.79 -12.63
N ILE A 144 7.69 3.26 -12.28
CA ILE A 144 7.58 2.24 -11.23
C ILE A 144 8.33 0.97 -11.64
N ASN A 145 8.22 0.53 -12.90
CA ASN A 145 8.93 -0.67 -13.37
C ASN A 145 10.46 -0.51 -13.37
N GLU A 146 10.98 0.72 -13.43
CA GLU A 146 12.40 1.05 -13.28
C GLU A 146 12.89 1.01 -11.83
N LEU A 147 11.98 1.02 -10.83
CA LEU A 147 12.36 0.85 -9.43
C LEU A 147 12.95 -0.53 -9.18
N PHE A 148 13.77 -0.64 -8.13
CA PHE A 148 14.20 -1.93 -7.60
C PHE A 148 13.00 -2.77 -7.13
N LEU A 149 13.21 -4.09 -6.98
CA LEU A 149 12.14 -5.05 -6.67
C LEU A 149 11.27 -4.63 -5.47
N GLY A 150 11.87 -4.14 -4.38
CA GLY A 150 11.16 -3.69 -3.19
C GLY A 150 10.16 -2.56 -3.47
N GLY A 151 10.56 -1.53 -4.22
CA GLY A 151 9.65 -0.44 -4.60
C GLY A 151 8.45 -0.92 -5.44
N ARG A 152 8.66 -1.92 -6.30
CA ARG A 152 7.59 -2.53 -7.11
C ARG A 152 6.66 -3.40 -6.25
N ILE A 153 7.22 -4.18 -5.33
CA ILE A 153 6.47 -4.95 -4.33
C ILE A 153 5.56 -4.02 -3.53
N VAL A 154 6.07 -2.89 -3.04
CA VAL A 154 5.25 -1.92 -2.30
C VAL A 154 4.08 -1.43 -3.15
N LYS A 155 4.30 -1.14 -4.44
CA LYS A 155 3.19 -0.73 -5.32
C LYS A 155 2.12 -1.80 -5.49
N ILE A 156 2.53 -3.07 -5.61
CA ILE A 156 1.60 -4.20 -5.69
C ILE A 156 0.78 -4.28 -4.40
N LEU A 157 1.43 -4.22 -3.24
CA LEU A 157 0.78 -4.35 -1.94
C LEU A 157 -0.15 -3.17 -1.60
N ASP A 158 0.24 -1.94 -1.95
CA ASP A 158 -0.60 -0.73 -1.90
C ASP A 158 -1.92 -0.98 -2.66
N LYS A 159 -1.82 -1.47 -3.89
CA LYS A 159 -2.99 -1.73 -4.75
C LYS A 159 -3.83 -2.92 -4.28
N LEU A 160 -3.19 -3.99 -3.79
CA LEU A 160 -3.88 -5.11 -3.15
C LEU A 160 -4.73 -4.60 -1.98
N ASP A 161 -4.15 -3.76 -1.14
CA ASP A 161 -4.83 -3.24 0.04
C ASP A 161 -6.04 -2.36 -0.30
N ASN A 162 -5.87 -1.50 -1.30
CA ASN A 162 -6.90 -0.60 -1.79
C ASN A 162 -8.09 -1.32 -2.44
N LEU A 163 -7.87 -2.45 -3.14
CA LEU A 163 -8.93 -3.21 -3.77
C LEU A 163 -10.02 -3.66 -2.78
N PHE A 164 -9.64 -4.05 -1.57
CA PHE A 164 -10.59 -4.41 -0.52
C PHE A 164 -11.50 -3.26 -0.08
N LEU A 165 -11.06 -2.01 -0.27
CA LEU A 165 -11.78 -0.80 0.09
C LEU A 165 -12.49 -0.12 -1.09
N LEU A 166 -12.31 -0.64 -2.32
CA LEU A 166 -12.87 -0.06 -3.54
C LEU A 166 -14.40 0.03 -3.50
N CYS A 167 -15.05 -0.90 -2.79
CA CYS A 167 -16.50 -0.93 -2.62
C CYS A 167 -17.09 0.29 -1.90
N PHE A 168 -16.27 1.15 -1.28
CA PHE A 168 -16.74 2.41 -0.71
C PHE A 168 -16.88 3.55 -1.74
N ASN A 169 -16.29 3.42 -2.91
CA ASN A 169 -16.44 4.43 -3.95
C ASN A 169 -17.80 4.23 -4.62
N SER A 170 -18.68 5.23 -4.55
CA SER A 170 -20.02 5.19 -5.14
C SER A 170 -20.02 5.34 -6.66
N ASP A 171 -18.98 5.93 -7.23
CA ASP A 171 -18.85 6.16 -8.66
C ASP A 171 -18.44 4.89 -9.41
N ASP A 172 -19.33 4.38 -10.25
CA ASP A 172 -19.10 3.15 -11.03
C ASP A 172 -18.01 3.30 -12.07
N GLU A 173 -17.94 4.46 -12.72
CA GLU A 173 -16.92 4.74 -13.73
C GLU A 173 -15.53 4.76 -13.09
N ILE A 174 -15.37 5.42 -11.94
CA ILE A 174 -14.11 5.42 -11.21
C ILE A 174 -13.71 4.02 -10.77
N ARG A 175 -14.64 3.20 -10.27
CA ARG A 175 -14.36 1.79 -9.93
C ARG A 175 -13.88 1.01 -11.15
N ARG A 176 -14.57 1.14 -12.29
CA ARG A 176 -14.21 0.47 -13.55
C ARG A 176 -12.82 0.89 -14.04
N ILE A 177 -12.52 2.19 -14.03
CA ILE A 177 -11.20 2.72 -14.42
C ILE A 177 -10.11 2.18 -13.48
N TYR A 178 -10.37 2.15 -12.17
CA TYR A 178 -9.43 1.61 -11.19
C TYR A 178 -9.13 0.13 -11.43
N LEU A 179 -10.15 -0.70 -11.66
CA LEU A 179 -9.98 -2.12 -11.95
C LEU A 179 -9.22 -2.34 -13.27
N GLN A 180 -9.49 -1.54 -14.29
CA GLN A 180 -8.73 -1.58 -15.54
C GLN A 180 -7.25 -1.23 -15.31
N GLU A 181 -6.95 -0.21 -14.48
CA GLU A 181 -5.57 0.13 -14.10
C GLU A 181 -4.88 -1.04 -13.38
N ILE A 182 -5.59 -1.78 -12.52
CA ILE A 182 -5.05 -2.98 -11.88
C ILE A 182 -4.69 -4.04 -12.93
N GLU A 183 -5.58 -4.31 -13.88
CA GLU A 183 -5.35 -5.33 -14.91
C GLU A 183 -4.25 -4.94 -15.90
N ASP A 184 -4.21 -3.69 -16.32
CA ASP A 184 -3.25 -3.20 -17.33
C ASP A 184 -1.82 -3.15 -16.77
N TYR A 185 -1.66 -2.79 -15.50
CA TYR A 185 -0.34 -2.48 -14.94
C TYR A 185 0.06 -3.34 -13.74
N ILE A 186 -0.85 -3.54 -12.77
CA ILE A 186 -0.50 -4.20 -11.52
C ILE A 186 -0.45 -5.71 -11.68
N ILE A 187 -1.40 -6.30 -12.41
CA ILE A 187 -1.44 -7.74 -12.65
C ILE A 187 -0.18 -8.24 -13.37
N PRO A 188 0.32 -7.61 -14.45
CA PRO A 188 1.61 -7.97 -15.04
C PRO A 188 2.79 -7.85 -14.06
N MET A 189 2.78 -6.84 -13.17
CA MET A 189 3.80 -6.72 -12.12
C MET A 189 3.70 -7.86 -11.11
N VAL A 190 2.49 -8.26 -10.71
CA VAL A 190 2.26 -9.40 -9.80
C VAL A 190 2.77 -10.69 -10.43
N ASP A 191 2.43 -10.96 -11.68
CA ASP A 191 2.86 -12.17 -12.41
C ASP A 191 4.40 -12.27 -12.48
N ARG A 192 5.09 -11.14 -12.60
CA ARG A 192 6.56 -11.05 -12.65
C ARG A 192 7.21 -11.12 -11.27
N ASP A 193 6.77 -10.29 -10.33
CA ASP A 193 7.50 -9.97 -9.10
C ASP A 193 6.95 -10.69 -7.85
N LEU A 194 5.68 -11.11 -7.84
CA LEU A 194 5.00 -11.77 -6.70
C LEU A 194 3.99 -12.83 -7.19
N LYS A 195 4.48 -13.80 -7.97
CA LYS A 195 3.65 -14.77 -8.71
C LYS A 195 2.65 -15.53 -7.83
N GLU A 196 2.98 -15.79 -6.56
CA GLU A 196 2.10 -16.49 -5.62
C GLU A 196 0.81 -15.71 -5.33
N LEU A 197 0.82 -14.38 -5.51
CA LEU A 197 -0.34 -13.52 -5.31
C LEU A 197 -1.21 -13.43 -6.58
N SER A 198 -0.72 -13.85 -7.75
CA SER A 198 -1.41 -13.66 -9.04
C SER A 198 -2.84 -14.17 -9.04
N LYS A 199 -3.04 -15.44 -8.66
CA LYS A 199 -4.36 -16.05 -8.59
C LYS A 199 -5.28 -15.28 -7.65
N TYR A 200 -4.79 -14.97 -6.45
CA TYR A 200 -5.55 -14.25 -5.43
C TYR A 200 -5.95 -12.84 -5.91
N MET A 201 -5.02 -12.11 -6.51
CA MET A 201 -5.25 -10.74 -7.01
C MET A 201 -6.31 -10.72 -8.11
N ARG A 202 -6.29 -11.70 -9.03
CA ARG A 202 -7.30 -11.83 -10.09
C ARG A 202 -8.68 -12.17 -9.53
N GLU A 203 -8.74 -13.10 -8.58
CA GLU A 203 -10.00 -13.43 -7.87
C GLU A 203 -10.55 -12.21 -7.12
N LEU A 204 -9.69 -11.40 -6.50
CA LEU A 204 -10.08 -10.16 -5.84
C LEU A 204 -10.61 -9.11 -6.81
N VAL A 205 -10.00 -8.95 -7.99
CA VAL A 205 -10.52 -8.06 -9.05
C VAL A 205 -11.93 -8.47 -9.48
N GLU A 206 -12.16 -9.76 -9.73
CA GLU A 206 -13.49 -10.28 -10.07
C GLU A 206 -14.51 -10.08 -8.94
N ASP A 207 -14.09 -10.27 -7.70
CA ASP A 207 -14.95 -10.04 -6.55
C ASP A 207 -15.29 -8.55 -6.38
N CYS A 208 -14.35 -7.65 -6.63
CA CYS A 208 -14.59 -6.20 -6.68
C CYS A 208 -15.60 -5.81 -7.78
N ARG A 209 -15.58 -6.48 -8.95
CA ARG A 209 -16.58 -6.28 -10.01
C ARG A 209 -17.97 -6.70 -9.56
N LYS A 210 -18.08 -7.86 -8.91
CA LYS A 210 -19.35 -8.44 -8.46
C LYS A 210 -19.99 -7.63 -7.34
N ILE A 211 -19.21 -7.18 -6.37
CA ILE A 211 -19.73 -6.48 -5.19
C ILE A 211 -20.15 -5.03 -5.50
N GLY A 212 -19.45 -4.36 -6.42
CA GLY A 212 -19.72 -2.97 -6.78
C GLY A 212 -19.64 -2.03 -5.58
N TYR A 213 -20.55 -1.05 -5.53
CA TYR A 213 -20.68 -0.13 -4.40
C TYR A 213 -21.44 -0.78 -3.23
N MET A 214 -20.81 -0.81 -2.05
CA MET A 214 -21.47 -1.16 -0.80
C MET A 214 -21.97 0.13 -0.14
N THR A 215 -23.29 0.31 -0.13
CA THR A 215 -23.91 1.32 0.74
C THR A 215 -23.53 1.01 2.19
N LYS A 216 -23.05 2.01 2.94
CA LYS A 216 -22.90 1.87 4.39
C LYS A 216 -24.27 1.44 4.93
N LYS A 217 -24.44 0.18 5.31
CA LYS A 217 -25.53 -0.17 6.23
C LYS A 217 -25.28 0.71 7.47
N ARG A 218 -26.22 1.62 7.72
CA ARG A 218 -26.27 2.47 8.90
C ARG A 218 -26.13 1.63 10.16
#